data_AF-A0A923MF24-F1
#
_entry.id   AF-A0A923MF24-F1
#
_cell.length_a   1.000
_cell.length_b   1.000
_cell.length_c   1.000
_cell.angle_alpha   90.00
_cell.angle_beta   90.00
_cell.angle_gamma   90.00
#
_symmetry.space_group_name_H-M   'P 1'
#
loop_
_entity.id
_entity.type
_entity.pdbx_description
1 polymer ?
#
loop_
_entity_poly.entity_id
_entity_poly.type
_entity_poly.pdbx_seq_one_letter_code
_entity_poly.pdbx_strand_id
1 'polypeptide(L)'
;MYMRTEILKYGRIRDLRNDRGLTQRDVANVLHVSQNTYSQYEIGVSRYPLDAIIKLAEYYGVSIDYLVGLTDEPKPYPRKKK
;
A
#
# COMPACT_ATOMS: atom_id res chain seq x y z
N MET A 1 -19.35 -7.43 21.05
CA MET A 1 -17.97 -7.55 20.53
C MET A 1 -17.95 -6.88 19.17
N TYR A 2 -17.44 -5.65 19.10
CA TYR A 2 -17.57 -4.83 17.90
C TYR A 2 -16.83 -5.48 16.72
N MET A 3 -17.58 -5.91 15.70
CA MET A 3 -17.06 -5.95 14.33
C MET A 3 -16.72 -4.51 13.93
N ARG A 4 -15.53 -4.26 13.35
CA ARG A 4 -15.25 -3.21 12.35
C ARG A 4 -13.73 -3.04 12.20
N THR A 5 -13.14 -3.81 11.32
CA THR A 5 -11.90 -3.40 10.66
C THR A 5 -12.30 -3.06 9.24
N GLU A 6 -12.57 -1.79 8.98
CA GLU A 6 -12.91 -1.33 7.64
C GLU A 6 -11.63 -1.34 6.81
N ILE A 7 -11.60 -2.17 5.76
CA ILE A 7 -10.58 -2.07 4.71
C ILE A 7 -10.45 -0.59 4.36
N LEU A 8 -9.23 -0.07 4.31
CA LEU A 8 -9.03 1.35 4.06
C LEU A 8 -9.73 1.74 2.76
N LYS A 9 -10.83 2.50 2.91
CA LYS A 9 -11.82 2.79 1.86
C LYS A 9 -11.20 3.33 0.55
N TYR A 10 -10.03 3.94 0.66
CA TYR A 10 -9.34 4.60 -0.46
C TYR A 10 -7.95 4.00 -0.75
N GLY A 11 -7.42 3.09 0.08
CA GLY A 11 -6.06 2.57 -0.09
C GLY A 11 -6.01 1.37 -1.04
N ARG A 12 -5.29 1.46 -2.16
CA ARG A 12 -5.14 0.37 -3.14
C ARG A 12 -4.05 -0.65 -2.80
N ILE A 13 -3.41 -0.54 -1.63
CA ILE A 13 -2.25 -1.37 -1.27
C ILE A 13 -2.59 -2.86 -1.23
N ARG A 14 -3.82 -3.20 -0.81
CA ARG A 14 -4.31 -4.58 -0.73
C ARG A 14 -4.66 -5.12 -2.11
N ASP A 15 -5.30 -4.30 -2.93
CA ASP A 15 -5.70 -4.67 -4.28
C ASP A 15 -4.47 -4.92 -5.14
N LEU A 16 -3.51 -3.99 -5.16
CA LEU A 16 -2.24 -4.13 -5.87
C LEU A 16 -1.44 -5.36 -5.42
N ARG A 17 -1.51 -5.71 -4.13
CA ARG A 17 -0.89 -6.93 -3.61
C ARG A 17 -1.58 -8.16 -4.21
N ASN A 18 -2.91 -8.22 -4.15
CA ASN A 18 -3.69 -9.35 -4.65
C ASN A 18 -3.54 -9.51 -6.18
N ASP A 19 -3.57 -8.40 -6.93
CA ASP A 19 -3.40 -8.38 -8.39
C ASP A 19 -2.04 -8.93 -8.83
N ARG A 20 -1.02 -8.77 -7.98
CA ARG A 20 0.32 -9.34 -8.20
C ARG A 20 0.50 -10.74 -7.61
N GLY A 21 -0.53 -11.33 -7.02
CA GLY A 21 -0.45 -12.65 -6.39
C GLY A 21 0.48 -12.73 -5.19
N LEU A 22 0.74 -11.59 -4.52
CA LEU A 22 1.69 -11.51 -3.41
C LEU A 22 1.01 -11.80 -2.06
N THR A 23 1.75 -12.45 -1.16
CA THR A 23 1.32 -12.60 0.23
C THR A 23 1.60 -11.33 1.03
N GLN A 24 0.91 -11.15 2.16
CA GLN A 24 1.20 -10.04 3.08
C GLN A 24 2.64 -10.09 3.60
N ARG A 25 3.25 -11.29 3.71
CA ARG A 25 4.66 -11.46 4.09
C ARG A 25 5.59 -10.88 3.03
N ASP A 26 5.29 -11.09 1.74
CA ASP A 26 6.15 -10.61 0.64
C ASP A 26 6.25 -9.09 0.65
N VAL A 27 5.12 -8.41 0.79
CA VAL A 27 5.11 -6.93 0.84
C VAL A 27 5.68 -6.40 2.17
N ALA A 28 5.48 -7.11 3.28
CA ALA A 28 6.12 -6.77 4.55
C ALA A 28 7.66 -6.84 4.43
N ASN A 29 8.20 -7.83 3.72
CA ASN A 29 9.64 -7.94 3.44
C ASN A 29 10.13 -6.76 2.58
N VAL A 30 9.36 -6.35 1.56
CA VAL A 30 9.66 -5.14 0.77
C VAL A 30 9.75 -3.92 1.69
N LEU A 31 8.86 -3.80 2.67
CA LEU A 31 8.82 -2.67 3.60
C LEU A 31 9.78 -2.78 4.80
N HIS A 32 10.44 -3.93 5.00
CA HIS A 32 11.22 -4.25 6.21
C HIS A 32 10.41 -4.11 7.51
N VAL A 33 9.16 -4.57 7.50
CA VAL A 33 8.28 -4.60 8.67
C VAL A 33 7.79 -6.03 8.94
N SER A 34 7.15 -6.25 10.08
CA SER A 34 6.49 -7.52 10.35
C SER A 34 5.25 -7.72 9.45
N GLN A 35 4.90 -8.97 9.15
CA GLN A 35 3.66 -9.26 8.40
C GLN A 35 2.42 -8.72 9.13
N ASN A 36 2.39 -8.75 10.47
CA ASN A 36 1.31 -8.17 11.26
C ASN A 36 1.20 -6.65 11.04
N THR A 37 2.33 -5.94 11.04
CA THR A 37 2.39 -4.50 10.76
C THR A 37 1.78 -4.19 9.38
N TYR A 38 2.17 -4.93 8.35
CA TYR A 38 1.60 -4.76 7.02
C TYR A 38 0.11 -5.14 6.96
N SER A 39 -0.33 -6.19 7.66
CA SER A 39 -1.76 -6.51 7.75
C SER A 39 -2.57 -5.36 8.38
N GLN A 40 -2.02 -4.71 9.43
CA GLN A 40 -2.67 -3.55 10.07
C GLN A 40 -2.79 -2.35 9.13
N TYR A 41 -1.83 -2.19 8.20
CA TYR A 41 -1.90 -1.22 7.13
C TYR A 41 -3.09 -1.51 6.19
N GLU A 42 -3.27 -2.74 5.72
CA GLU A 42 -4.36 -3.07 4.77
C GLU A 42 -5.76 -2.83 5.35
N ILE A 43 -5.91 -3.05 6.65
CA ILE A 43 -7.18 -2.98 7.37
C ILE A 43 -7.37 -1.65 8.11
N GLY A 44 -6.44 -0.70 7.98
CA GLY A 44 -6.56 0.64 8.58
C GLY A 44 -6.46 0.71 10.09
N VAL A 45 -6.00 -0.34 10.77
CA VAL A 45 -5.73 -0.34 12.22
C VAL A 45 -4.55 0.58 12.55
N SER A 46 -3.54 0.60 11.67
CA SER A 46 -2.39 1.49 11.80
C SER A 46 -2.27 2.36 10.56
N ARG A 47 -1.87 3.62 10.74
CA ARG A 47 -1.60 4.53 9.63
C ARG A 47 -0.28 4.14 8.95
N TYR A 48 -0.23 4.34 7.64
CA TYR A 48 0.99 4.14 6.87
C TYR A 48 2.00 5.25 7.19
N PRO A 49 3.26 4.93 7.51
CA PRO A 49 4.32 5.94 7.46
C PRO A 49 4.56 6.37 6.01
N LEU A 50 4.97 7.62 5.81
CA LEU A 50 5.17 8.20 4.47
C LEU A 50 6.17 7.38 3.65
N ASP A 51 7.25 6.91 4.27
CA ASP A 51 8.27 6.10 3.62
C ASP A 51 7.72 4.78 3.07
N ALA A 52 6.75 4.16 3.76
CA ALA A 52 6.10 2.96 3.26
C ALA A 52 5.26 3.26 2.02
N ILE A 53 4.53 4.38 2.00
CA ILE A 53 3.73 4.79 0.83
C ILE A 53 4.63 5.08 -0.37
N ILE A 54 5.73 5.81 -0.16
CA ILE A 54 6.71 6.07 -1.23
C ILE A 54 7.26 4.74 -1.75
N LYS A 55 7.73 3.86 -0.86
CA LYS A 55 8.33 2.57 -1.25
C LYS A 55 7.34 1.66 -1.98
N LEU A 56 6.07 1.63 -1.57
CA LEU A 56 5.02 0.89 -2.27
C LEU A 56 4.72 1.49 -3.64
N ALA A 57 4.63 2.82 -3.76
CA ALA A 57 4.45 3.46 -5.07
C ALA A 57 5.64 3.17 -6.00
N GLU A 58 6.86 3.13 -5.45
CA GLU A 58 8.05 2.71 -6.20
C GLU A 58 8.00 1.25 -6.62
N TYR A 59 7.69 0.35 -5.69
CA TYR A 59 7.61 -1.10 -5.91
C TYR A 59 6.50 -1.49 -6.89
N TYR A 60 5.33 -0.86 -6.78
CA TYR A 60 4.20 -1.09 -7.67
C TYR A 60 4.31 -0.32 -9.00
N GLY A 61 5.22 0.65 -9.11
CA GLY A 61 5.39 1.44 -10.32
C GLY A 61 4.20 2.36 -10.62
N VAL A 62 3.48 2.78 -9.57
CA VAL A 62 2.28 3.63 -9.66
C VAL A 62 2.52 5.02 -9.07
N SER A 63 1.60 5.96 -9.31
CA SER A 63 1.54 7.25 -8.63
C SER A 63 1.11 7.09 -7.15
N ILE A 64 1.53 8.01 -6.29
CA ILE A 64 1.05 8.03 -4.89
C ILE A 64 -0.46 8.31 -4.87
N ASP A 65 -0.93 9.24 -5.71
CA ASP A 65 -2.34 9.59 -5.83
C ASP A 65 -3.20 8.36 -6.15
N TYR A 66 -2.74 7.49 -7.06
CA TYR A 66 -3.42 6.24 -7.34
C TYR A 66 -3.41 5.30 -6.15
N LEU A 67 -2.22 5.11 -5.54
CA LEU A 67 -2.03 4.20 -4.41
C LEU A 67 -2.94 4.52 -3.21
N VAL A 68 -3.20 5.82 -2.98
CA VAL A 68 -4.02 6.32 -1.86
C VAL A 68 -5.45 6.72 -2.26
N GLY A 69 -5.84 6.46 -3.51
CA GLY A 69 -7.23 6.59 -3.98
C GLY A 69 -7.68 8.01 -4.34
N LEU A 70 -6.75 8.93 -4.63
CA LEU A 70 -7.04 10.27 -5.14
C LEU A 70 -7.28 10.30 -6.65
N THR A 71 -6.88 9.25 -7.38
CA THR A 71 -7.10 9.11 -8.83
C THR A 71 -7.27 7.65 -9.25
N ASP A 72 -7.86 7.45 -10.42
CA ASP A 72 -7.91 6.18 -11.14
C ASP A 72 -6.76 6.01 -12.15
N GLU A 73 -5.94 7.06 -12.37
CA GLU A 73 -4.76 7.01 -13.25
C GLU A 73 -3.55 6.43 -12.52
N PRO A 74 -3.12 5.19 -12.80
CA PRO A 74 -2.01 4.56 -12.11
C PRO A 74 -0.65 5.17 -12.45
N LYS A 75 -0.51 5.80 -13.61
CA LYS A 75 0.79 6.24 -14.12
C LYS A 75 1.37 7.38 -13.26
N PRO A 76 2.60 7.22 -12.74
CA PRO A 76 3.29 8.31 -12.06
C PRO A 76 3.78 9.36 -13.07
N TYR A 77 3.90 10.61 -12.62
CA TYR A 77 4.71 11.61 -13.31
C TYR A 77 6.17 11.13 -13.43
N PRO A 78 6.93 11.63 -14.42
CA PRO A 78 8.35 11.33 -14.54
C PRO A 78 9.10 11.59 -13.23
N ARG A 79 9.75 10.55 -12.70
CA ARG A 79 10.49 10.66 -11.44
C ARG A 79 11.80 11.41 -11.65
N LYS A 80 12.25 12.12 -10.61
CA LYS A 80 13.59 12.71 -10.60
C LYS A 80 14.62 11.58 -10.75
N LYS A 81 15.60 11.78 -11.63
CA LYS A 81 16.77 10.90 -11.68
C LYS A 81 17.54 11.09 -10.37
N LYS A 82 17.83 9.98 -9.69
CA LYS A 82 18.73 9.98 -8.53
C LYS A 82 20.15 10.23 -8.98
#